data_AF-B9XDH1-F1
#
_entry.id   AF-B9XDH1-F1
#
_cell.length_a   1.000
_cell.length_b   1.000
_cell.length_c   1.000
_cell.angle_alpha   90.00
_cell.angle_beta   90.00
_cell.angle_gamma   90.00
#
_symmetry.space_group_name_H-M   'P 1'
#
loop_
_entity.id
_entity.type
_entity.pdbx_description
1 polymer ?
#
loop_
_entity_poly.entity_id
_entity_poly.type
_entity_poly.pdbx_seq_one_letter_code
_entity_poly.pdbx_strand_id
1 'polypeptide(L)'
;MKEESEYFAAKADLPDWFEYPPGFIVLVKQGIVHFAPWRLVNTQFALNVYPALRDRYKREIFPIAHRGGSDDVVCLEKGCGETVKIINAYTSSGHENMEEFDSFWSWFRYAIDDMIDFNS
;
A
#
# COMPACT_ATOMS: atom_id res chain seq x y z
N MET A 1 10.16 -10.07 -16.27
CA MET A 1 9.28 -11.27 -16.14
C MET A 1 9.43 -12.05 -14.84
N LYS A 2 10.60 -12.10 -14.15
CA LYS A 2 10.72 -12.70 -12.80
C LYS A 2 10.28 -11.77 -11.64
N GLU A 3 10.29 -10.46 -11.86
CA GLU A 3 9.98 -9.46 -10.81
C GLU A 3 8.48 -9.22 -10.61
N GLU A 4 7.64 -9.32 -11.65
CA GLU A 4 6.19 -9.03 -11.54
C GLU A 4 5.46 -10.00 -10.60
N SER A 5 5.81 -11.30 -10.65
CA SER A 5 5.18 -12.32 -9.79
C SER A 5 5.46 -12.11 -8.30
N GLU A 6 6.47 -11.31 -7.95
CA GLU A 6 6.77 -10.99 -6.56
C GLU A 6 5.70 -10.09 -5.93
N TYR A 7 4.98 -9.30 -6.72
CA TYR A 7 4.03 -8.29 -6.25
C TYR A 7 2.56 -8.74 -6.31
N PHE A 8 2.28 -9.83 -7.03
CA PHE A 8 0.93 -10.36 -7.18
C PHE A 8 0.79 -11.68 -6.41
N ALA A 9 -0.01 -11.66 -5.34
CA ALA A 9 -0.36 -12.85 -4.59
C ALA A 9 -1.36 -13.70 -5.37
N ALA A 10 -1.38 -15.00 -5.11
CA ALA A 10 -2.44 -15.86 -5.65
C ALA A 10 -3.79 -15.44 -5.04
N LYS A 11 -4.88 -15.54 -5.82
CA LYS A 11 -6.21 -15.13 -5.35
C LYS A 11 -6.65 -15.87 -4.06
N ALA A 12 -6.18 -17.10 -3.85
CA ALA A 12 -6.46 -17.89 -2.66
C ALA A 12 -5.78 -17.34 -1.38
N ASP A 13 -4.71 -16.55 -1.52
CA ASP A 13 -3.98 -15.94 -0.40
C ASP A 13 -4.46 -14.52 -0.10
N LEU A 14 -5.24 -13.92 -1.00
CA LEU A 14 -5.80 -12.57 -0.85
C LEU A 14 -7.14 -12.61 -0.13
N PRO A 15 -7.51 -11.55 0.61
CA PRO A 15 -8.87 -11.38 1.08
C PRO A 15 -9.87 -11.38 -0.10
N ASP A 16 -11.04 -12.00 0.09
CA ASP A 16 -12.04 -12.12 -0.98
C ASP A 16 -12.45 -10.76 -1.57
N TRP A 17 -12.47 -9.73 -0.71
CA TRP A 17 -12.85 -8.36 -1.06
C TRP A 17 -11.75 -7.56 -1.76
N PHE A 18 -10.50 -8.03 -1.72
CA PHE A 18 -9.36 -7.28 -2.23
C PHE A 18 -9.14 -7.53 -3.72
N GLU A 19 -8.89 -6.43 -4.42
CA GLU A 19 -8.42 -6.39 -5.80
C GLU A 19 -7.30 -5.37 -5.91
N TYR A 20 -6.28 -5.66 -6.72
CA TYR A 20 -5.22 -4.71 -6.97
C TYR A 20 -5.76 -3.52 -7.76
N PRO A 21 -5.45 -2.26 -7.37
CA PRO A 21 -5.80 -1.10 -8.16
C PRO A 21 -5.24 -1.22 -9.58
N PRO A 22 -6.00 -0.83 -10.63
CA PRO A 22 -5.49 -0.87 -11.99
C PRO A 22 -4.15 -0.13 -12.16
N GLY A 23 -3.96 0.98 -11.44
CA GLY A 23 -2.70 1.73 -11.43
C GLY A 23 -1.54 0.98 -10.79
N PHE A 24 -1.78 0.21 -9.72
CA PHE A 24 -0.76 -0.63 -9.10
C PHE A 24 -0.24 -1.66 -10.11
N ILE A 25 -1.15 -2.31 -10.86
CA ILE A 25 -0.80 -3.30 -11.88
C ILE A 25 0.07 -2.67 -12.98
N VAL A 26 -0.27 -1.45 -13.42
CA VAL A 26 0.52 -0.71 -14.43
C VAL A 26 1.94 -0.46 -13.93
N LEU A 27 2.09 0.07 -12.71
CA LEU A 27 3.40 0.41 -12.16
C LEU A 27 4.30 -0.82 -11.98
N VAL A 28 3.76 -1.93 -11.45
CA VAL A 28 4.51 -3.19 -11.32
C VAL A 28 4.98 -3.69 -12.69
N LYS A 29 4.11 -3.68 -13.71
CA LYS A 29 4.47 -4.10 -15.09
C LYS A 29 5.52 -3.20 -15.74
N GLN A 30 5.60 -1.94 -15.33
CA GLN A 30 6.60 -0.98 -15.81
C GLN A 30 7.89 -1.02 -14.99
N GLY A 31 7.98 -1.83 -13.93
CA GLY A 31 9.12 -1.86 -13.02
C GLY A 31 9.21 -0.65 -12.10
N ILE A 32 8.16 0.18 -12.03
CA ILE A 32 8.08 1.36 -11.16
C ILE A 32 7.61 0.91 -9.77
N VAL A 33 8.46 0.17 -9.08
CA VAL A 33 8.15 -0.45 -7.78
C VAL A 33 8.91 0.19 -6.62
N HIS A 34 9.95 0.95 -6.91
CA HIS A 34 10.76 1.67 -5.92
C HIS A 34 11.01 3.10 -6.41
N PHE A 35 10.49 4.07 -5.65
CA PHE A 35 10.57 5.51 -5.92
C PHE A 35 10.75 6.22 -4.58
N ALA A 36 12.00 6.25 -4.11
CA ALA A 36 12.35 6.63 -2.74
C ALA A 36 11.82 8.04 -2.37
N PRO A 37 11.11 8.19 -1.25
CA PRO A 37 11.13 7.28 -0.09
C PRO A 37 10.12 6.13 -0.16
N TRP A 38 9.29 6.05 -1.21
CA TRP A 38 8.23 5.05 -1.33
C TRP A 38 8.64 3.80 -2.11
N ARG A 39 7.97 2.70 -1.81
CA ARG A 39 8.02 1.44 -2.57
C ARG A 39 6.67 0.77 -2.56
N LEU A 40 6.31 0.14 -3.68
CA LEU A 40 5.23 -0.85 -3.68
C LEU A 40 5.66 -2.05 -2.84
N VAL A 41 4.74 -2.61 -2.06
CA VAL A 41 5.05 -3.79 -1.25
C VAL A 41 4.89 -5.05 -2.09
N ASN A 42 5.79 -6.00 -1.89
CA ASN A 42 5.68 -7.31 -2.52
C ASN A 42 4.66 -8.19 -1.76
N THR A 43 4.28 -9.31 -2.37
CA THR A 43 3.35 -10.30 -1.81
C THR A 43 3.76 -10.75 -0.42
N GLN A 44 5.04 -11.07 -0.22
CA GLN A 44 5.53 -11.55 1.06
C GLN A 44 5.34 -10.53 2.19
N PHE A 45 5.64 -9.26 1.92
CA PHE A 45 5.43 -8.17 2.87
C PHE A 45 3.93 -7.99 3.13
N ALA A 46 3.12 -7.91 2.08
CA ALA A 46 1.69 -7.65 2.21
C ALA A 46 0.98 -8.71 3.05
N LEU A 47 1.25 -9.99 2.78
CA LEU A 47 0.66 -11.11 3.51
C LEU A 47 1.17 -11.25 4.95
N ASN A 48 2.38 -10.78 5.26
CA ASN A 48 2.90 -10.75 6.63
C ASN A 48 2.29 -9.61 7.45
N VAL A 49 2.11 -8.44 6.83
CA VAL A 49 1.64 -7.23 7.52
C VAL A 49 0.12 -7.21 7.65
N TYR A 50 -0.60 -7.77 6.67
CA TYR A 50 -2.07 -7.78 6.66
C TYR A 50 -2.71 -8.35 7.95
N PRO A 51 -2.35 -9.56 8.43
CA PRO A 51 -2.91 -10.12 9.66
C PRO A 51 -2.60 -9.25 10.89
N ALA A 52 -1.39 -8.67 10.95
CA ALA A 52 -0.97 -7.83 12.06
C ALA A 52 -1.77 -6.53 12.13
N LEU A 53 -2.00 -5.87 10.98
CA LEU A 53 -2.85 -4.67 10.91
C LEU A 53 -4.29 -4.99 11.28
N ARG A 54 -4.84 -6.09 10.76
CA ARG A 54 -6.20 -6.55 11.09
C ARG A 54 -6.36 -6.82 12.57
N ASP A 55 -5.42 -7.53 13.17
CA ASP A 55 -5.50 -7.90 14.58
C ASP A 55 -5.33 -6.67 15.50
N ARG A 56 -4.52 -5.69 15.09
CA ARG A 56 -4.28 -4.43 15.81
C ARG A 56 -5.49 -3.49 15.74
N TYR A 57 -5.97 -3.18 14.53
CA TYR A 57 -6.98 -2.14 14.32
C TYR A 57 -8.41 -2.69 14.27
N LYS A 58 -8.59 -4.02 14.23
CA LYS A 58 -9.90 -4.69 14.03
C LYS A 58 -10.61 -4.20 12.76
N ARG A 59 -9.83 -3.84 11.74
CA ARG A 59 -10.25 -3.36 10.43
C ARG A 59 -9.64 -4.27 9.35
N GLU A 60 -10.33 -4.42 8.22
CA GLU A 60 -9.83 -5.21 7.09
C GLU A 60 -9.04 -4.28 6.16
N ILE A 61 -7.74 -4.11 6.43
CA ILE A 61 -6.86 -3.13 5.77
C ILE A 61 -5.69 -3.85 5.10
N PHE A 62 -5.62 -3.80 3.77
CA PHE A 62 -4.58 -4.49 2.99
C PHE A 62 -3.49 -3.50 2.53
N PRO A 63 -2.20 -3.76 2.83
CA PRO A 63 -1.10 -2.87 2.46
C PRO A 63 -0.71 -3.00 0.98
N ILE A 64 -0.43 -1.87 0.34
CA ILE A 64 -0.03 -1.78 -1.08
C ILE A 64 1.27 -0.99 -1.31
N ALA A 65 1.66 -0.11 -0.39
CA ALA A 65 2.97 0.55 -0.44
C ALA A 65 3.50 0.87 0.97
N HIS A 66 4.79 1.17 1.06
CA HIS A 66 5.49 1.51 2.30
C HIS A 66 6.47 2.65 2.05
N ARG A 67 6.61 3.54 3.04
CA ARG A 67 7.60 4.63 3.02
C ARG A 67 8.84 4.25 3.85
N GLY A 68 9.97 4.10 3.18
CA GLY A 68 11.26 3.80 3.80
C GLY A 68 11.65 4.82 4.88
N GLY A 69 12.22 4.32 5.98
CA GLY A 69 12.61 5.17 7.12
C GLY A 69 11.43 5.62 8.00
N SER A 70 10.21 5.16 7.71
CA SER A 70 9.02 5.40 8.53
C SER A 70 8.18 4.14 8.69
N ASP A 71 7.22 4.23 9.59
CA ASP A 71 6.22 3.18 9.83
C ASP A 71 4.97 3.37 8.97
N ASP A 72 5.05 4.24 7.96
CA ASP A 72 3.91 4.64 7.15
C ASP A 72 3.67 3.61 6.05
N VAL A 73 2.44 3.12 6.03
CA VAL A 73 1.96 2.09 5.11
C VAL A 73 0.73 2.63 4.38
N VAL A 74 0.73 2.43 3.08
CA VAL A 74 -0.36 2.80 2.20
C VAL A 74 -1.25 1.59 2.03
N CYS A 75 -2.55 1.75 2.23
CA CYS A 75 -3.48 0.65 2.30
C CYS A 75 -4.79 0.90 1.57
N LEU A 76 -5.48 -0.19 1.25
CA LEU A 76 -6.90 -0.24 0.92
C LEU A 76 -7.69 -0.83 2.09
N GLU A 77 -8.94 -0.40 2.24
CA GLU A 77 -9.82 -0.87 3.32
C GLU A 77 -11.13 -1.43 2.77
N LYS A 78 -11.58 -2.55 3.33
CA LYS A 78 -12.85 -3.19 2.97
C LYS A 78 -14.02 -2.22 3.15
N GLY A 79 -14.80 -2.05 2.09
CA GLY A 79 -16.00 -1.20 2.10
C GLY A 79 -15.74 0.28 1.86
N CYS A 80 -14.49 0.68 1.60
CA CYS A 80 -14.11 2.07 1.30
C CYS A 80 -13.89 2.32 -0.21
N GLY A 81 -14.33 1.42 -1.10
CA GLY A 81 -14.17 1.57 -2.54
C GLY A 81 -12.68 1.62 -2.95
N GLU A 82 -12.31 2.61 -3.77
CA GLU A 82 -10.94 2.82 -4.25
C GLU A 82 -10.11 3.78 -3.37
N THR A 83 -10.65 4.21 -2.23
CA THR A 83 -9.96 5.13 -1.33
C THR A 83 -8.67 4.49 -0.82
N VAL A 84 -7.57 5.22 -1.00
CA VAL A 84 -6.25 4.86 -0.51
C VAL A 84 -5.96 5.63 0.77
N LYS A 85 -5.42 4.96 1.79
CA LYS A 85 -5.11 5.57 3.09
C LYS A 85 -3.65 5.41 3.42
N ILE A 86 -3.02 6.44 3.98
CA ILE A 86 -1.72 6.31 4.63
C ILE A 86 -1.99 6.14 6.13
N ILE A 87 -1.52 5.02 6.68
CA ILE A 87 -1.58 4.74 8.10
C ILE A 87 -0.18 4.62 8.70
N ASN A 88 0.00 5.08 9.94
CA ASN A 88 1.19 4.74 10.71
C ASN A 88 0.98 3.39 11.41
N ALA A 89 1.67 2.34 10.96
CA ALA A 89 1.36 0.95 11.30
C ALA A 89 1.56 0.58 12.79
N TYR A 90 2.24 1.42 13.57
CA TYR A 90 2.53 1.17 14.99
C TYR A 90 1.92 2.22 15.93
N THR A 91 1.09 3.12 15.41
CA THR A 91 0.31 4.07 16.22
C THR A 91 -0.90 3.38 16.86
N SER A 92 -1.32 3.88 18.02
CA SER A 92 -2.53 3.45 18.74
C SER A 92 -3.77 3.51 17.85
N SER A 93 -4.68 2.55 18.03
CA SER A 93 -5.93 2.47 17.27
C SER A 93 -6.77 3.74 17.43
N GLY A 94 -7.31 4.24 16.32
CA GLY A 94 -8.05 5.49 16.20
C GLY A 94 -7.19 6.72 15.88
N HIS A 95 -5.86 6.59 15.82
CA HIS A 95 -4.93 7.70 15.54
C HIS A 95 -3.97 7.39 14.38
N GLU A 96 -4.15 6.24 13.73
CA GLU A 96 -3.25 5.74 12.69
C GLU A 96 -3.45 6.40 11.34
N ASN A 97 -4.65 6.89 11.01
CA ASN A 97 -4.93 7.49 9.70
C ASN A 97 -4.29 8.88 9.63
N MET A 98 -3.39 9.07 8.68
CA MET A 98 -2.73 10.36 8.46
C MET A 98 -3.32 11.09 7.26
N GLU A 99 -3.54 10.37 6.16
CA GLU A 99 -4.06 10.95 4.91
C GLU A 99 -4.94 9.95 4.16
N GLU A 100 -5.91 10.47 3.41
CA GLU A 100 -6.79 9.69 2.54
C GLU A 100 -6.79 10.30 1.12
N PHE A 101 -6.89 9.43 0.11
CA PHE A 101 -6.88 9.79 -1.30
C PHE A 101 -8.02 9.08 -2.01
N ASP A 102 -8.71 9.78 -2.91
CA ASP A 102 -9.86 9.22 -3.64
C ASP A 102 -9.50 8.07 -4.59
N SER A 103 -8.23 7.91 -4.94
CA SER A 103 -7.76 6.85 -5.83
C SER A 103 -6.28 6.56 -5.65
N PHE A 104 -5.84 5.40 -6.17
CA PHE A 104 -4.42 5.04 -6.25
C PHE A 104 -3.58 6.08 -6.99
N TRP A 105 -4.10 6.68 -8.07
CA TRP A 105 -3.36 7.69 -8.83
C TRP A 105 -3.26 9.03 -8.09
N SER A 106 -4.26 9.37 -7.27
CA SER A 106 -4.19 10.54 -6.40
C SER A 106 -3.07 10.37 -5.37
N TRP A 107 -2.99 9.21 -4.73
CA TRP A 107 -1.86 8.88 -3.85
C TRP A 107 -0.52 8.84 -4.59
N PHE A 108 -0.46 8.24 -5.79
CA PHE A 108 0.79 8.15 -6.54
C PHE A 108 1.35 9.53 -6.93
N ARG A 109 0.51 10.49 -7.28
CA ARG A 109 0.95 11.89 -7.51
C ARG A 109 1.61 12.48 -6.27
N TYR A 110 0.95 12.35 -5.12
CA TYR A 110 1.51 12.77 -3.84
C TYR A 110 2.86 12.10 -3.54
N ALA A 111 2.97 10.80 -3.80
CA ALA A 111 4.21 10.07 -3.57
C ALA A 111 5.36 10.48 -4.51
N ILE A 112 5.03 10.93 -5.73
CA ILE A 112 6.01 11.51 -6.66
C ILE A 112 6.45 12.91 -6.19
N ASP A 113 5.54 13.73 -5.68
CA ASP A 113 5.89 15.03 -5.11
C ASP A 113 6.81 14.85 -3.88
N ASP A 114 6.49 13.94 -2.95
CA ASP A 114 7.35 13.59 -1.80
C ASP A 114 8.70 12.99 -2.25
N MET A 115 8.74 12.20 -3.34
CA MET A 115 10.01 11.74 -3.94
C MET A 115 10.86 12.90 -4.45
N ILE A 116 10.26 13.89 -5.14
CA ILE A 116 10.99 15.05 -5.65
C ILE A 116 11.58 15.84 -4.48
N ASP A 117 10.78 16.11 -3.45
CA ASP A 117 11.19 16.86 -2.27
C ASP A 117 12.29 16.11 -1.48
N PHE A 118 12.17 14.78 -1.33
CA PHE A 118 13.17 13.96 -0.63
C PHE A 118 14.54 13.91 -1.33
N ASN A 119 14.58 14.08 -2.66
CA ASN A 119 15.80 13.98 -3.47
C ASN A 119 16.34 15.33 -3.95
N SER A 120 15.75 16.45 -3.51
CA SER A 120 16.20 17.82 -3.83
C SER A 120 17.21 18.35 -2.81
#